data_AF-A0A7Y6IWX4-F1
#
_entry.id   AF-A0A7Y6IWX4-F1
#
_cell.length_a   1.000
_cell.length_b   1.000
_cell.length_c   1.000
_cell.angle_alpha   90.00
_cell.angle_beta   90.00
_cell.angle_gamma   90.00
#
_symmetry.space_group_name_H-M   'P 1'
#
loop_
_entity.id
_entity.type
_entity.pdbx_description
1 polymer ?
#
loop_
_entity_poly.entity_id
_entity_poly.type
_entity_poly.pdbx_seq_one_letter_code
_entity_poly.pdbx_strand_id
1 'polypeptide(L)'
;MKRAKSKTADTQFQLPLLLTIPQVCEQLGLDSRDAVYDRIRDGLLEAVDVAGQGSTRTLLRVPASALLAYVANLPRVHNPTP
;
A
#
# COMPACT_ATOMS: atom_id res chain seq x y z
N MET A 1 -47.06 13.10 -11.85
CA MET A 1 -45.74 13.06 -12.51
C MET A 1 -44.67 12.80 -11.45
N LYS A 2 -44.11 11.58 -11.38
CA LYS A 2 -43.16 11.16 -10.34
C LYS A 2 -41.72 11.49 -10.79
N ARG A 3 -40.99 12.28 -9.99
CA ARG A 3 -39.60 12.70 -10.28
C ARG A 3 -38.66 11.49 -10.10
N ALA A 4 -37.95 11.13 -11.17
CA ALA A 4 -36.89 10.14 -11.13
C ALA A 4 -35.72 10.69 -10.29
N LYS A 5 -35.35 9.97 -9.22
CA LYS A 5 -34.09 10.19 -8.51
C LYS A 5 -32.99 9.51 -9.32
N SER A 6 -32.26 10.28 -10.12
CA SER A 6 -30.99 9.83 -10.69
C SER A 6 -29.99 9.69 -9.56
N LYS A 7 -29.74 8.45 -9.14
CA LYS A 7 -28.71 8.07 -8.18
C LYS A 7 -27.40 8.07 -8.97
N THR A 8 -26.78 9.25 -9.12
CA THR A 8 -25.45 9.38 -9.71
C THR A 8 -24.48 8.65 -8.78
N ALA A 9 -24.09 7.44 -9.18
CA ALA A 9 -23.02 6.71 -8.53
C ALA A 9 -21.73 7.50 -8.78
N ASP A 10 -21.31 8.25 -7.77
CA ASP A 10 -20.00 8.87 -7.68
C ASP A 10 -18.98 7.72 -7.61
N THR A 11 -18.66 7.14 -8.77
CA THR A 11 -17.53 6.23 -8.90
C THR A 11 -16.32 7.12 -8.81
N GLN A 12 -15.96 7.48 -7.58
CA GLN A 12 -14.72 8.15 -7.27
C GLN A 12 -13.62 7.27 -7.83
N PHE A 13 -13.00 7.72 -8.93
CA PHE A 13 -11.71 7.20 -9.36
C PHE A 13 -10.72 7.59 -8.25
N GLN A 14 -10.72 6.85 -7.14
CA GLN A 14 -9.68 6.93 -6.13
C GLN A 14 -8.43 6.40 -6.81
N LEU A 15 -7.60 7.32 -7.30
CA LEU A 15 -6.25 7.00 -7.73
C LEU A 15 -5.60 6.18 -6.61
N PRO A 16 -4.96 5.05 -6.92
CA PRO A 16 -4.36 4.22 -5.90
C PRO A 16 -3.35 5.05 -5.11
N LEU A 17 -3.54 5.15 -3.80
CA LEU A 17 -2.61 5.87 -2.93
C LEU A 17 -1.29 5.11 -2.93
N LEU A 18 -0.27 5.70 -3.53
CA LEU A 18 1.06 5.11 -3.67
C LEU A 18 1.99 5.68 -2.60
N LEU A 19 2.40 4.83 -1.67
CA LEU A 19 3.28 5.16 -0.56
C LEU A 19 4.75 5.03 -0.96
N THR A 20 5.58 5.90 -0.40
CA THR A 20 7.04 5.78 -0.54
C THR A 20 7.59 4.73 0.43
N ILE A 21 8.75 4.14 0.14
CA ILE A 21 9.40 3.18 1.04
C ILE A 21 9.62 3.74 2.46
N PRO A 22 10.07 5.01 2.65
CA PRO A 22 10.11 5.61 3.98
C PRO A 22 8.75 5.65 4.69
N GLN A 23 7.68 6.07 4.01
CA GLN A 23 6.34 6.10 4.61
C GLN A 23 5.84 4.72 5.03
N VAL A 24 6.12 3.70 4.22
CA VAL A 24 5.78 2.30 4.55
C VAL A 24 6.57 1.83 5.78
N CYS A 25 7.84 2.20 5.88
CA CYS A 25 8.69 1.91 7.04
C CYS A 25 8.07 2.48 8.31
N GLU A 26 7.63 3.76 8.27
CA GLU A 26 6.97 4.44 9.38
C GLU A 26 5.63 3.77 9.74
N GLN A 27 4.81 3.41 8.73
CA GLN A 27 3.51 2.76 8.93
C GLN A 27 3.63 1.37 9.56
N LEU A 28 4.66 0.62 9.20
CA LEU A 28 4.92 -0.71 9.73
C LEU A 28 5.70 -0.68 11.05
N GLY A 29 6.14 0.49 11.51
CA GLY A 29 6.97 0.63 12.71
C GLY A 29 8.31 -0.11 12.58
N LEU A 30 8.91 -0.11 11.38
CA LEU A 30 10.19 -0.78 11.13
C LEU A 30 11.37 0.15 11.37
N ASP A 31 12.47 -0.40 11.89
CA ASP A 31 13.69 0.36 12.19
C ASP A 31 14.52 0.70 10.93
N SER A 32 14.35 -0.05 9.84
CA SER A 32 15.10 0.17 8.60
C SER A 32 14.24 -0.02 7.35
N ARG A 33 14.52 0.83 6.35
CA ARG A 33 13.96 0.74 5.00
C ARG A 33 14.37 -0.55 4.29
N ASP A 34 15.53 -1.10 4.63
CA ASP A 34 16.01 -2.37 4.07
C ASP A 34 15.04 -3.51 4.36
N ALA A 35 14.43 -3.50 5.55
CA ALA A 35 13.43 -4.49 5.93
C ALA A 35 12.14 -4.38 5.08
N VAL A 36 11.84 -3.20 4.52
CA VAL A 36 10.74 -3.04 3.55
C VAL A 36 11.15 -3.60 2.19
N TYR A 37 12.37 -3.34 1.74
CA TYR A 37 12.89 -3.91 0.48
C TYR A 37 12.98 -5.43 0.52
N ASP A 38 13.37 -6.01 1.67
CA ASP A 38 13.38 -7.45 1.87
C ASP A 38 11.99 -8.05 1.69
N ARG A 39 10.95 -7.45 2.30
CA ARG A 39 9.57 -7.90 2.14
C ARG A 39 9.06 -7.81 0.71
N ILE A 40 9.49 -6.79 -0.04
CA ILE A 40 9.17 -6.67 -1.47
C ILE A 40 9.90 -7.77 -2.27
N ARG A 41 11.19 -7.98 -1.99
CA ARG A 41 12.02 -9.01 -2.62
C ARG A 41 11.48 -10.42 -2.36
N ASP A 42 11.00 -10.66 -1.15
CA ASP A 42 10.43 -11.95 -0.72
C ASP A 42 9.00 -12.17 -1.25
N GLY A 43 8.43 -11.18 -1.96
CA GLY A 43 7.08 -11.26 -2.53
C GLY A 43 5.97 -11.12 -1.48
N LEU A 44 6.29 -10.72 -0.25
CA LEU A 44 5.33 -10.52 0.83
C LEU A 44 4.60 -9.19 0.71
N LEU A 45 5.24 -8.19 0.10
CA LEU A 45 4.69 -6.85 -0.07
C LEU A 45 4.78 -6.42 -1.54
N GLU A 46 3.64 -6.17 -2.16
CA GLU A 46 3.62 -5.70 -3.55
C GLU A 46 4.11 -4.26 -3.67
N ALA A 47 4.94 -4.00 -4.68
CA ALA A 47 5.40 -2.68 -5.04
C ALA A 47 5.32 -2.49 -6.56
N VAL A 48 5.11 -1.25 -6.98
CA VAL A 48 5.10 -0.81 -8.37
C VAL A 48 6.29 0.10 -8.61
N ASP A 49 6.98 -0.10 -9.73
CA ASP A 49 7.97 0.87 -10.19
C ASP A 49 7.25 1.98 -10.94
N VAL A 50 7.37 3.22 -10.45
CA VAL A 50 6.80 4.41 -11.09
C VAL A 50 7.87 5.26 -11.76
N ALA A 51 9.08 4.73 -11.93
CA ALA A 51 10.10 5.38 -12.71
C ALA A 51 9.61 5.60 -14.15
N GLY A 52 9.84 6.82 -14.68
CA GLY A 52 9.54 7.13 -16.07
C GLY A 52 10.37 6.27 -17.03
N GLN A 53 9.84 6.05 -18.23
CA GLN A 53 10.53 5.29 -19.27
C GLN A 53 11.91 5.92 -19.58
N GLY A 54 12.97 5.12 -19.54
CA GLY A 54 14.35 5.59 -19.71
C GLY A 54 15.05 6.06 -18.42
N SER A 55 14.38 5.98 -17.27
CA SER A 55 15.01 6.24 -15.97
C SER A 55 16.03 5.16 -15.63
N THR A 56 17.24 5.56 -15.27
CA THR A 56 18.28 4.67 -14.72
C THR A 56 18.07 4.36 -13.24
N ARG A 57 17.09 5.01 -12.60
CA ARG A 57 16.75 4.83 -11.18
C ARG A 57 15.35 4.25 -11.05
N THR A 58 15.26 3.10 -10.39
CA THR A 58 14.01 2.49 -9.95
C THR A 58 13.36 3.37 -8.89
N LEU A 59 12.06 3.65 -9.03
CA LEU A 59 11.30 4.44 -8.07
C LEU A 59 10.14 3.59 -7.57
N LEU A 60 10.44 2.72 -6.61
CA LEU A 60 9.42 1.84 -6.03
C LEU A 60 8.42 2.63 -5.19
N ARG A 61 7.15 2.26 -5.35
CA ARG A 61 6.03 2.70 -4.53
C ARG A 61 5.19 1.51 -4.12
N VAL A 62 4.66 1.54 -2.91
CA VAL A 62 3.78 0.49 -2.39
C VAL A 62 2.35 1.01 -2.44
N PRO A 63 1.42 0.33 -3.13
CA PRO A 63 0.01 0.68 -3.04
C PRO A 63 -0.49 0.54 -1.59
N ALA A 64 -1.25 1.51 -1.09
CA ALA A 64 -1.80 1.46 0.26
C ALA A 64 -2.68 0.21 0.48
N SER A 65 -3.37 -0.28 -0.55
CA SER A 65 -4.12 -1.54 -0.52
C SER A 65 -3.22 -2.75 -0.26
N ALA A 66 -2.04 -2.81 -0.89
CA ALA A 66 -1.07 -3.88 -0.67
C ALA A 66 -0.52 -3.86 0.75
N LEU A 67 -0.24 -2.67 1.29
CA LEU A 67 0.17 -2.51 2.69
C LEU A 67 -0.92 -2.99 3.66
N LEU A 68 -2.17 -2.60 3.44
CA LEU A 68 -3.29 -3.04 4.27
C LEU A 68 -3.50 -4.56 4.19
N ALA A 69 -3.39 -5.15 3.00
CA ALA A 69 -3.47 -6.60 2.82
C ALA A 69 -2.33 -7.33 3.53
N TYR A 70 -1.11 -6.80 3.44
CA TYR A 70 0.05 -7.32 4.15
C TYR A 70 -0.19 -7.30 5.67
N VAL A 71 -0.60 -6.17 6.24
CA VAL A 71 -0.88 -6.04 7.67
C VAL A 71 -2.02 -6.96 8.12
N ALA A 72 -3.07 -7.10 7.29
CA ALA A 72 -4.18 -8.00 7.59
C ALA A 72 -3.77 -9.48 7.61
N ASN A 73 -2.76 -9.86 6.83
CA ASN A 73 -2.21 -11.21 6.76
C ASN A 73 -1.15 -11.51 7.83
N LEU A 74 -0.69 -10.50 8.58
CA LEU A 74 0.24 -10.75 9.68
C LEU A 74 -0.44 -11.62 10.74
N PRO A 75 0.26 -12.67 11.25
CA PRO A 75 -0.28 -13.46 12.34
C PRO A 75 -0.55 -12.51 13.51
N ARG A 76 -1.79 -12.52 14.01
CA ARG A 76 -2.13 -11.78 15.23
C ARG A 76 -1.35 -12.41 16.37
N VAL A 77 -0.22 -11.79 16.72
CA VAL A 77 0.49 -12.16 17.94
C VAL A 77 -0.38 -11.67 19.08
N HIS A 78 -1.18 -12.57 19.64
CA HIS A 78 -1.83 -12.35 20.92
C HIS A 78 -0.70 -12.18 21.93
N ASN A 79 -0.37 -10.93 22.27
CA ASN A 79 0.48 -10.68 23.41
C ASN A 79 -0.33 -11.12 24.65
N PRO A 80 0.11 -12.14 25.42
CA PRO A 80 -0.55 -12.42 26.69
C PRO A 80 -0.37 -11.17 27.56
N THR A 81 -1.48 -10.54 27.91
CA THR A 81 -1.52 -9.41 28.83
C THR A 81 -0.84 -9.81 30.14
N PRO A 82 0.04 -8.98 30.73
CA PRO A 82 0.64 -9.27 32.04
C PRO A 82 -0.40 -9.37 33.16
#